data_AF-A0A662B2W8-F1
#
_entry.id   AF-A0A662B2W8-F1
#
_cell.length_a   1.000
_cell.length_b   1.000
_cell.length_c   1.000
_cell.angle_alpha   90.00
_cell.angle_beta   90.00
_cell.angle_gamma   90.00
#
_symmetry.space_group_name_H-M   'P 1'
#
loop_
_entity.id
_entity.type
_entity.pdbx_description
1 polymer ?
#
loop_
_entity_poly.entity_id
_entity_poly.type
_entity_poly.pdbx_seq_one_letter_code
_entity_poly.pdbx_strand_id
1 'polypeptide(L)'
;MIRHTLNILVFLILTSFSTDSFKDEQKKYPRVRQAYKEKESNVLALLKKNAISTSKLRLYIRAFKQENKIELWAKNSSDKTYKLIKKYDICSTSGVIGPKRKQGDMQIPEGFYHINRFNPYSNFYLSLGLNYPNKSDRKLGVKGN
;
A
#
# COMPACT_ATOMS: atom_id res chain seq x y z
N MET A 1 63.11 -34.29 -10.15
CA MET A 1 62.80 -32.96 -9.60
C MET A 1 61.30 -32.87 -9.40
N ILE A 2 60.82 -33.19 -8.20
CA ILE A 2 59.39 -33.37 -7.87
C ILE A 2 58.80 -32.00 -7.51
N ARG A 3 57.81 -31.51 -8.27
CA ARG A 3 57.07 -30.30 -7.91
C ARG A 3 55.67 -30.69 -7.42
N HIS A 4 55.50 -30.66 -6.10
CA HIS A 4 54.20 -30.72 -5.45
C HIS A 4 53.47 -29.39 -5.66
N THR A 5 52.38 -29.41 -6.43
CA THR A 5 51.44 -28.29 -6.50
C THR A 5 50.46 -28.40 -5.34
N LEU A 6 50.58 -27.49 -4.38
CA LEU A 6 49.70 -27.33 -3.23
C LEU A 6 48.37 -26.70 -3.70
N ASN A 7 47.30 -27.50 -3.76
CA ASN A 7 45.95 -27.00 -4.06
C ASN A 7 45.36 -26.33 -2.81
N ILE A 8 45.27 -25.00 -2.81
CA ILE A 8 44.52 -24.23 -1.81
C ILE A 8 43.03 -24.31 -2.18
N LEU A 9 42.28 -25.08 -1.40
CA LEU A 9 40.82 -25.18 -1.51
C LEU A 9 40.17 -23.96 -0.85
N VAL A 10 39.80 -22.94 -1.64
CA VAL A 10 39.03 -21.79 -1.16
C VAL A 10 37.56 -22.22 -0.99
N PHE A 11 37.11 -22.36 0.27
CA PHE A 11 35.71 -22.61 0.59
C PHE A 11 34.91 -21.31 0.39
N LEU A 12 34.31 -21.16 -0.79
CA LEU A 12 33.33 -20.10 -1.06
C LEU A 12 32.04 -20.42 -0.28
N ILE A 13 31.82 -19.79 0.87
CA ILE A 13 30.55 -19.87 1.59
C ILE A 13 29.52 -19.08 0.76
N LEU A 14 28.71 -19.79 -0.02
CA LEU A 14 27.54 -19.25 -0.72
C LEU A 14 26.48 -18.86 0.32
N THR A 15 26.55 -17.65 0.86
CA THR A 15 25.45 -17.09 1.64
C THR A 15 24.30 -16.79 0.68
N SER A 16 23.24 -17.60 0.78
CA SER A 16 22.00 -17.38 0.02
C SER A 16 21.29 -16.15 0.59
N PHE A 17 21.41 -15.01 -0.09
CA PHE A 17 20.61 -13.83 0.22
C PHE A 17 19.15 -14.09 -0.17
N SER A 18 18.33 -14.50 0.80
CA SER A 18 16.87 -14.54 0.62
C SER A 18 16.33 -13.11 0.68
N THR A 19 15.54 -12.72 -0.32
CA THR A 19 14.86 -11.42 -0.29
C THR A 19 13.60 -11.55 0.57
N ASP A 20 13.54 -10.80 1.67
CA ASP A 20 12.34 -10.71 2.50
C ASP A 20 11.15 -10.24 1.63
N SER A 21 9.97 -10.84 1.81
CA SER A 21 8.79 -10.37 1.11
C SER A 21 8.38 -8.99 1.61
N PHE A 22 7.64 -8.22 0.81
CA PHE A 22 7.06 -6.95 1.27
C PHE A 22 6.29 -7.10 2.59
N LYS A 23 5.56 -8.22 2.77
CA LYS A 23 4.82 -8.49 4.01
C LYS A 23 5.78 -8.65 5.20
N ASP A 24 6.89 -9.34 5.01
CA ASP A 24 7.88 -9.59 6.07
C ASP A 24 8.58 -8.29 6.47
N GLU A 25 8.96 -7.47 5.49
CA GLU A 25 9.49 -6.12 5.72
C GLU A 25 8.52 -5.26 6.54
N GLN A 26 7.23 -5.24 6.17
CA GLN A 26 6.23 -4.50 6.93
C GLN A 26 6.04 -5.05 8.36
N LYS A 27 6.20 -6.36 8.59
CA LYS A 27 6.05 -6.97 9.92
C LYS A 27 7.24 -6.73 10.86
N LYS A 28 8.33 -6.10 10.39
CA LYS A 28 9.42 -5.62 11.28
C LYS A 28 8.91 -4.57 12.26
N TYR A 29 7.88 -3.81 11.91
CA TYR A 29 7.28 -2.77 12.77
C TYR A 29 6.24 -3.35 13.77
N PRO A 30 6.35 -3.09 15.09
CA PRO A 30 5.43 -3.63 16.10
C PRO A 30 3.96 -3.29 15.85
N ARG A 31 3.69 -2.07 15.41
CA ARG A 31 2.32 -1.58 15.14
C ARG A 31 1.67 -2.28 13.95
N VAL A 32 2.47 -2.68 12.96
CA VAL A 32 1.98 -3.47 11.83
C VAL A 32 1.66 -4.89 12.30
N ARG A 33 2.52 -5.51 13.11
CA ARG A 33 2.22 -6.83 13.72
C ARG A 33 0.93 -6.80 14.53
N GLN A 34 0.72 -5.76 15.31
CA GLN A 34 -0.51 -5.58 16.08
C GLN A 34 -1.74 -5.47 15.16
N ALA A 35 -1.66 -4.69 14.07
CA ALA A 35 -2.74 -4.61 13.10
C ALA A 35 -3.06 -5.98 12.44
N TYR A 36 -2.04 -6.79 12.12
CA TYR A 36 -2.25 -8.16 11.66
C TYR A 36 -2.96 -9.01 12.72
N LYS A 37 -2.47 -9.00 13.97
CA LYS A 37 -3.07 -9.74 15.09
C LYS A 37 -4.56 -9.41 15.27
N GLU A 38 -4.93 -8.14 15.16
CA GLU A 38 -6.30 -7.68 15.39
C GLU A 38 -7.23 -7.85 14.19
N LYS A 39 -6.71 -7.72 12.97
CA LYS A 39 -7.56 -7.52 11.77
C LYS A 39 -7.45 -8.64 10.74
N GLU A 40 -6.42 -9.48 10.77
CA GLU A 40 -6.17 -10.47 9.71
C GLU A 40 -7.35 -11.46 9.56
N SER A 41 -7.89 -11.99 10.67
CA SER A 41 -9.04 -12.89 10.64
C SER A 41 -10.27 -12.28 9.95
N ASN A 42 -10.59 -11.02 10.28
CA ASN A 42 -11.72 -10.29 9.69
C ASN A 42 -11.50 -10.00 8.20
N VAL A 43 -10.27 -9.64 7.81
CA VAL A 43 -9.92 -9.41 6.41
C VAL A 43 -10.01 -10.71 5.61
N LEU A 44 -9.49 -11.83 6.15
CA LEU A 44 -9.58 -13.14 5.51
C LEU A 44 -11.03 -13.60 5.35
N ALA A 45 -11.86 -13.41 6.38
CA ALA A 45 -13.29 -13.72 6.32
C ALA A 45 -14.01 -12.87 5.26
N LEU A 46 -13.68 -11.58 5.17
CA LEU A 46 -14.23 -10.67 4.15
C LEU A 46 -13.87 -11.12 2.73
N LEU A 47 -12.60 -11.45 2.49
CA LEU A 47 -12.13 -11.92 1.19
C LEU A 47 -12.79 -13.25 0.82
N LYS A 48 -12.82 -14.21 1.75
CA LYS A 48 -13.50 -15.51 1.57
C LYS A 48 -14.97 -15.35 1.23
N LYS A 49 -15.70 -14.51 1.98
CA LYS A 49 -17.13 -14.21 1.74
C LYS A 49 -17.39 -13.69 0.32
N ASN A 50 -16.43 -12.97 -0.26
CA ASN A 50 -16.55 -12.39 -1.60
C ASN A 50 -15.83 -13.19 -2.70
N ALA A 51 -15.38 -14.42 -2.40
CA ALA A 51 -14.62 -15.29 -3.31
C ALA A 51 -13.36 -14.60 -3.89
N ILE A 52 -12.63 -13.85 -3.05
CA ILE A 52 -11.35 -13.21 -3.40
C ILE A 52 -10.19 -14.00 -2.78
N SER A 53 -9.23 -14.39 -3.62
CA SER A 53 -7.98 -15.05 -3.25
C SER A 53 -7.08 -14.09 -2.46
N THR A 54 -6.33 -14.63 -1.50
CA THR A 54 -5.42 -13.86 -0.65
C THR A 54 -4.04 -13.64 -1.28
N SER A 55 -3.67 -14.45 -2.28
CA SER A 55 -2.33 -14.43 -2.89
C SER A 55 -2.28 -13.66 -4.21
N LYS A 56 -3.39 -13.64 -4.97
CA LYS A 56 -3.46 -13.05 -6.32
C LYS A 56 -4.73 -12.22 -6.49
N LEU A 57 -4.76 -11.07 -5.85
CA LEU A 57 -5.86 -10.11 -5.95
C LEU A 57 -5.41 -8.74 -6.43
N ARG A 58 -6.37 -7.95 -6.92
CA ARG A 58 -6.21 -6.52 -7.19
C ARG A 58 -7.23 -5.75 -6.38
N LEU A 59 -6.77 -4.65 -5.77
CA LEU A 59 -7.62 -3.74 -5.00
C LEU A 59 -7.81 -2.43 -5.77
N TYR A 60 -9.00 -1.87 -5.63
CA TYR A 60 -9.33 -0.53 -6.08
C TYR A 60 -10.10 0.17 -4.96
N ILE A 61 -9.68 1.38 -4.60
CA ILE A 61 -10.31 2.18 -3.55
C ILE A 61 -10.92 3.41 -4.23
N ARG A 62 -12.20 3.65 -3.99
CA ARG A 62 -12.93 4.82 -4.49
C ARG A 62 -13.42 5.64 -3.31
N ALA A 63 -13.00 6.89 -3.24
CA ALA A 63 -13.39 7.81 -2.18
C ALA A 63 -14.30 8.90 -2.76
N PHE A 64 -15.44 9.09 -2.13
CA PHE A 64 -16.48 10.04 -2.47
C PHE A 64 -16.51 11.13 -1.41
N LYS A 65 -16.08 12.33 -1.78
CA LYS A 65 -15.97 13.44 -0.83
C LYS A 65 -17.32 13.97 -0.39
N GLN A 66 -18.23 14.17 -1.33
CA GLN A 66 -19.54 14.75 -1.05
C GLN A 66 -20.39 13.82 -0.19
N GLU A 67 -20.33 12.52 -0.47
CA GLU A 67 -21.07 11.49 0.23
C GLU A 67 -20.37 11.02 1.51
N ASN A 68 -19.15 11.49 1.79
CA ASN A 68 -18.29 11.04 2.89
C ASN A 68 -18.16 9.51 2.96
N LYS A 69 -17.89 8.87 1.81
CA LYS A 69 -17.81 7.40 1.71
C LYS A 69 -16.52 6.93 1.04
N ILE A 70 -15.99 5.82 1.54
CA ILE A 70 -14.94 5.04 0.87
C ILE A 70 -15.50 3.67 0.51
N GLU A 71 -15.27 3.27 -0.73
CA GLU A 71 -15.58 1.95 -1.23
C GLU A 71 -14.30 1.16 -1.50
N LEU A 72 -14.25 -0.05 -0.97
CA LEU A 72 -13.21 -1.03 -1.25
C LEU A 72 -13.73 -2.03 -2.27
N TRP A 73 -13.08 -2.04 -3.42
CA TRP A 73 -13.35 -2.93 -4.53
C TRP A 73 -12.19 -3.92 -4.68
N ALA A 74 -12.52 -5.17 -4.99
CA ALA A 74 -11.53 -6.23 -5.18
C ALA A 74 -11.90 -7.15 -6.34
N LYS A 75 -10.90 -7.78 -6.93
CA LYS A 75 -11.06 -8.90 -7.86
C LYS A 75 -9.88 -9.84 -7.78
N ASN A 76 -10.08 -11.09 -8.20
CA ASN A 76 -8.94 -11.95 -8.48
C ASN A 76 -8.19 -11.44 -9.71
N SER A 77 -6.90 -11.74 -9.81
CA SER A 77 -6.10 -11.34 -10.97
C SER A 77 -6.66 -11.91 -12.29
N SER A 78 -7.29 -13.09 -12.24
CA SER A 78 -7.97 -13.75 -13.36
C SER A 78 -9.27 -13.08 -13.80
N ASP A 79 -9.94 -12.38 -12.89
CA ASP A 79 -11.28 -11.87 -13.13
C ASP A 79 -11.23 -10.57 -13.94
N LYS A 80 -12.23 -10.34 -14.80
CA LYS A 80 -12.32 -9.10 -15.59
C LYS A 80 -12.86 -7.91 -14.78
N THR A 81 -13.80 -8.15 -13.88
CA THR A 81 -14.56 -7.09 -13.19
C THR A 81 -14.23 -7.01 -11.71
N TYR A 82 -14.21 -5.80 -11.16
CA TYR A 82 -14.14 -5.57 -9.72
C TYR A 82 -15.50 -5.78 -9.05
N LYS A 83 -15.48 -6.27 -7.81
CA LYS A 83 -16.64 -6.37 -6.93
C LYS A 83 -16.47 -5.45 -5.74
N LEU A 84 -17.54 -4.77 -5.34
CA LEU A 84 -17.56 -4.02 -4.10
C LEU A 84 -17.59 -5.01 -2.94
N ILE A 85 -16.59 -4.96 -2.06
CA ILE A 85 -16.49 -5.87 -0.92
C ILE A 85 -16.74 -5.18 0.42
N LYS A 86 -16.53 -3.86 0.52
CA LYS A 86 -16.77 -3.10 1.75
C LYS A 86 -17.00 -1.62 1.48
N LYS A 87 -17.82 -0.99 2.32
CA LYS A 87 -17.97 0.47 2.43
C LYS A 87 -17.52 0.93 3.82
N TYR A 88 -16.97 2.13 3.89
CA TYR A 88 -16.60 2.83 5.12
C TYR A 88 -17.12 4.26 5.04
N ASP A 89 -17.63 4.78 6.15
CA ASP A 89 -17.96 6.20 6.27
C ASP A 89 -16.71 6.99 6.65
N ILE A 90 -16.57 8.21 6.11
CA ILE A 90 -15.49 9.12 6.42
C ILE A 90 -15.91 9.96 7.64
N CYS A 91 -15.19 9.81 8.75
CA CYS A 91 -15.53 10.52 10.00
C CYS A 91 -15.15 12.01 9.98
N SER A 92 -14.14 12.39 9.19
CA SER A 92 -13.64 13.76 9.11
C SER A 92 -12.93 13.98 7.77
N THR A 93 -13.12 15.16 7.19
CA THR A 93 -12.51 15.61 5.94
C THR A 93 -11.84 16.97 6.15
N SER A 94 -10.89 17.30 5.27
CA SER A 94 -10.28 18.62 5.23
C SER A 94 -10.75 19.37 3.98
N GLY A 95 -10.89 20.69 4.10
CA GLY A 95 -11.29 21.55 3.00
C GLY A 95 -12.75 21.39 2.60
N VAL A 96 -13.08 21.83 1.39
CA VAL A 96 -14.40 21.77 0.76
C VAL A 96 -14.38 20.91 -0.50
N ILE A 97 -15.51 20.77 -1.21
CA ILE A 97 -15.55 20.10 -2.50
C ILE A 97 -14.62 20.80 -3.51
N GLY A 98 -13.80 20.01 -4.21
CA GLY A 98 -12.81 20.50 -5.17
C GLY A 98 -11.40 19.91 -4.94
N PRO A 99 -10.55 19.92 -5.97
CA PRO A 99 -9.23 19.28 -5.90
C PRO A 99 -8.24 20.10 -5.08
N LYS A 100 -7.27 19.41 -4.47
CA LYS A 100 -6.05 20.03 -3.94
C LYS A 100 -5.20 20.59 -5.08
N ARG A 101 -4.79 21.86 -4.98
CA ARG A 101 -4.00 22.57 -6.00
C ARG A 101 -2.82 23.36 -5.44
N LYS A 102 -2.75 23.56 -4.13
CA LYS A 102 -1.66 24.31 -3.47
C LYS A 102 -1.27 23.67 -2.14
N GLN A 103 -0.01 23.81 -1.73
CA GLN A 103 0.39 23.50 -0.37
C GLN A 103 -0.35 24.43 0.62
N GLY A 104 -0.84 23.87 1.73
CA GLY A 104 -1.57 24.64 2.75
C GLY A 104 -3.03 24.96 2.43
N ASP A 105 -3.55 24.63 1.25
CA ASP A 105 -4.97 24.88 0.89
C ASP A 105 -5.99 24.00 1.66
N MET A 106 -5.52 23.11 2.53
CA MET A 106 -6.33 22.15 3.30
C MET A 106 -7.26 21.24 2.46
N GLN A 107 -7.11 21.21 1.14
CA GLN A 107 -7.92 20.36 0.27
C GLN A 107 -7.36 18.94 0.21
N ILE A 108 -8.25 17.97 -0.01
CA ILE A 108 -7.91 16.58 -0.36
C ILE A 108 -7.74 16.50 -1.90
N PRO A 109 -6.76 15.77 -2.44
CA PRO A 109 -6.64 15.60 -3.90
C PRO A 109 -7.84 14.87 -4.53
N GLU A 110 -8.13 15.16 -5.80
CA GLU A 110 -9.17 14.47 -6.60
C GLU A 110 -8.57 13.97 -7.91
N GLY A 111 -8.81 12.71 -8.23
CA GLY A 111 -8.26 12.04 -9.41
C GLY A 111 -7.81 10.61 -9.12
N PHE A 112 -6.96 10.09 -10.01
CA PHE A 112 -6.41 8.74 -9.89
C PHE A 112 -5.03 8.77 -9.23
N TYR A 113 -4.90 7.97 -8.16
CA TYR A 113 -3.68 7.87 -7.36
C TYR A 113 -3.34 6.40 -7.11
N HIS A 114 -2.08 6.16 -6.77
CA HIS A 114 -1.65 4.89 -6.19
C HIS A 114 -1.00 5.15 -4.83
N ILE A 115 -1.05 4.13 -3.99
CA ILE A 115 -0.33 4.13 -2.72
C ILE A 115 1.15 3.91 -3.04
N ASN A 116 2.00 4.84 -2.61
CA ASN A 116 3.45 4.74 -2.80
C ASN A 116 4.22 4.70 -1.48
N ARG A 117 3.53 4.84 -0.34
CA ARG A 117 4.15 4.84 0.98
C ARG A 117 3.23 4.16 1.98
N PHE A 118 3.81 3.29 2.80
CA PHE A 118 3.18 2.69 3.97
C PHE A 118 3.89 3.25 5.19
N ASN A 119 3.20 4.01 6.02
CA ASN A 119 3.79 4.70 7.16
C ASN A 119 3.45 3.99 8.48
N PRO A 120 4.37 3.18 9.03
CA PRO A 120 4.18 2.51 10.31
C PRO A 120 4.37 3.44 11.52
N TYR A 121 4.90 4.64 11.32
CA TYR A 121 5.27 5.61 12.37
C TYR A 121 4.27 6.77 12.54
N SER A 122 3.11 6.68 11.89
CA SER A 122 2.04 7.68 12.04
C SER A 122 1.68 7.94 13.51
N ASN A 123 1.53 9.20 13.92
CA ASN A 123 1.15 9.55 15.29
C ASN A 123 -0.27 9.06 15.68
N PHE A 124 -1.10 8.72 14.69
CA PHE A 124 -2.47 8.21 14.89
C PHE A 124 -2.57 6.75 14.45
N TYR A 125 -3.47 6.36 13.54
CA TYR A 125 -3.49 5.01 12.94
C TYR A 125 -2.39 4.83 11.89
N LEU A 126 -2.09 3.58 11.50
CA LEU A 126 -1.26 3.30 10.32
C LEU A 126 -1.80 4.10 9.13
N SER A 127 -0.90 4.73 8.36
CA SER A 127 -1.31 5.61 7.26
C SER A 127 -0.67 5.20 5.94
N LEU A 128 -1.39 5.52 4.85
CA LEU A 128 -0.99 5.25 3.48
C LEU A 128 -0.74 6.59 2.78
N GLY A 129 0.41 6.72 2.14
CA GLY A 129 0.73 7.87 1.31
C GLY A 129 0.29 7.64 -0.13
N LEU A 130 -0.35 8.65 -0.72
CA LEU A 130 -0.63 8.71 -2.15
C LEU A 130 0.55 9.33 -2.89
N ASN A 131 0.69 9.01 -4.17
CA ASN A 131 1.66 9.65 -5.07
C ASN A 131 1.31 11.10 -5.46
N TYR A 132 0.59 11.84 -4.61
CA TYR A 132 0.36 13.27 -4.77
C TYR A 132 1.65 14.06 -4.47
N PRO A 133 2.01 15.10 -5.26
CA PRO A 133 1.35 15.51 -6.50
C PRO A 133 1.71 14.59 -7.67
N ASN A 134 0.70 14.05 -8.36
CA ASN A 134 0.88 13.23 -9.56
C ASN A 134 1.10 14.12 -10.81
N LYS A 135 1.19 13.53 -12.01
CA LYS A 135 1.41 14.29 -13.27
C LYS A 135 0.31 15.33 -13.54
N SER A 136 -0.94 15.04 -13.23
CA SER A 136 -2.06 15.98 -13.36
C SER A 136 -1.95 17.11 -12.35
N ASP A 137 -1.67 16.78 -11.08
CA ASP A 137 -1.54 17.77 -10.00
C ASP A 137 -0.40 18.76 -10.27
N ARG A 138 0.73 18.29 -10.82
CA ARG A 138 1.85 19.17 -11.17
C ARG A 138 1.55 20.10 -12.36
N LYS A 139 0.62 19.72 -13.23
CA LYS A 139 0.18 20.56 -14.35
C LYS A 139 -0.82 21.63 -13.91
N LEU A 140 -1.77 21.25 -13.06
CA LEU A 140 -2.91 22.08 -12.65
C LEU A 140 -2.68 22.82 -11.33
N GLY A 141 -1.68 22.41 -10.55
CA GLY A 141 -1.32 23.02 -9.27
C GLY A 141 -0.56 24.32 -9.43
N VAL A 142 -0.55 25.11 -8.36
CA VAL A 142 0.20 26.37 -8.28
C VAL A 142 1.70 26.07 -8.31
N LYS A 143 2.43 26.76 -9.19
CA LYS A 143 3.90 26.66 -9.32
C LYS A 143 4.55 27.78 -8.52
N GLY A 144 5.64 27.45 -7.81
CA GLY A 144 6.38 28.40 -6.98
C GLY A 144 5.72 28.58 -5.61
N ASN A 145 6.32 27.95 -4.61
CA ASN A 145 6.22 28.38 -3.22
C ASN A 145 7.63 28.71 -2.76
#